data_AF-A0A7R9QNK0-F1
#
_entry.id   AF-A0A7R9QNK0-F1
#
_cell.length_a   1.000
_cell.length_b   1.000
_cell.length_c   1.000
_cell.angle_alpha   90.00
_cell.angle_beta   90.00
_cell.angle_gamma   90.00
#
_symmetry.space_group_name_H-M   'P 1'
#
loop_
_entity.id
_entity.type
_entity.pdbx_description
1 polymer ?
#
loop_
_entity_poly.entity_id
_entity_poly.type
_entity_poly.pdbx_seq_one_letter_code
_entity_poly.pdbx_strand_id
1 'polypeptide(L)'
;VFNASTGEQYSVRDSYIPLNSIGCVITPENIYANISKSDHPNRLNYDISKSADWRPLFGKQYPSPPIVSIQPESLQYTSADFDNAMKLQEKLDKHLRESFMRWRRRNRTFFNRHVIQSIRKMLPRLESAGKVQ
;
A
#
# COMPACT_ATOMS: atom_id res chain seq x y z
N VAL A 1 -5.84 -1.88 -7.54
CA VAL A 1 -5.32 -0.58 -7.08
C VAL A 1 -4.68 -0.78 -5.73
N PHE A 2 -3.48 -0.27 -5.52
CA PHE A 2 -2.81 -0.34 -4.22
C PHE A 2 -2.89 1.03 -3.54
N ASN A 3 -3.23 1.05 -2.26
CA ASN A 3 -3.06 2.23 -1.43
C ASN A 3 -1.58 2.33 -1.04
N ALA A 4 -0.90 3.39 -1.48
CA ALA A 4 0.53 3.56 -1.25
C ALA A 4 0.90 3.76 0.23
N SER A 5 -0.04 4.21 1.07
CA SER A 5 0.19 4.45 2.50
C SER A 5 -0.08 3.21 3.36
N THR A 6 -1.09 2.41 3.02
CA THR A 6 -1.48 1.24 3.82
C THR A 6 -1.01 -0.09 3.23
N GLY A 7 -0.66 -0.12 1.94
CA GLY A 7 -0.33 -1.34 1.21
C GLY A 7 -1.55 -2.20 0.86
N GLU A 8 -2.76 -1.74 1.17
CA GLU A 8 -3.99 -2.47 0.87
C GLU A 8 -4.27 -2.53 -0.63
N GLN A 9 -4.82 -3.65 -1.06
CA GLN A 9 -5.16 -3.90 -2.45
C GLN A 9 -6.67 -3.88 -2.63
N TYR A 10 -7.12 -3.08 -3.57
CA TYR A 10 -8.53 -2.93 -3.95
C TYR A 10 -8.76 -3.38 -5.39
N SER A 11 -9.90 -4.03 -5.63
CA SER A 11 -10.34 -4.33 -7.00
C SER A 11 -10.88 -3.06 -7.65
N VAL A 12 -10.48 -2.78 -8.91
CA VAL A 12 -11.09 -1.69 -9.69
C VAL A 12 -12.58 -1.92 -9.97
N ARG A 13 -13.06 -3.17 -9.86
CA ARG A 13 -14.46 -3.52 -10.06
C ARG A 13 -15.31 -3.29 -8.80
N ASP A 14 -14.67 -3.01 -7.67
CA ASP A 14 -15.39 -2.67 -6.46
C ASP A 14 -16.00 -1.27 -6.57
N SER A 15 -17.28 -1.16 -6.23
CA SER A 15 -18.00 0.13 -6.23
C SER A 15 -17.73 0.95 -4.98
N TYR A 16 -17.17 0.35 -3.94
CA TYR A 16 -16.82 0.99 -2.68
C TYR A 16 -15.30 1.21 -2.53
N ILE A 17 -14.56 1.11 -3.64
CA ILE A 17 -13.12 1.40 -3.66
C ILE A 17 -12.86 2.82 -3.13
N PRO A 18 -11.83 3.04 -2.28
CA PRO A 18 -11.52 4.37 -1.75
C PRO A 18 -11.13 5.40 -2.83
N LEU A 19 -10.68 4.94 -4.00
CA LEU A 19 -10.34 5.77 -5.14
C LEU A 19 -11.63 6.20 -5.85
N ASN A 20 -12.03 7.46 -5.71
CA ASN A 20 -13.33 7.92 -6.21
C ASN A 20 -13.34 8.31 -7.70
N SER A 21 -12.20 8.71 -8.26
CA SER A 21 -12.12 9.27 -9.61
C SER A 21 -10.72 9.09 -10.22
N ILE A 22 -10.67 8.83 -11.53
CA ILE A 22 -9.45 8.79 -12.34
C ILE A 22 -9.60 9.80 -13.50
N GLY A 23 -8.89 10.91 -13.39
CA GLY A 23 -8.84 11.94 -14.44
C GLY A 23 -7.78 11.69 -15.51
N CYS A 24 -6.71 10.95 -15.19
CA CYS A 24 -5.68 10.60 -16.16
C CYS A 24 -4.94 9.30 -15.78
N VAL A 25 -4.28 8.72 -16.78
CA VAL A 25 -3.36 7.58 -16.64
C VAL A 25 -2.01 8.01 -17.20
N ILE A 26 -0.95 7.74 -16.46
CA ILE A 26 0.43 8.05 -16.85
C ILE A 26 1.14 6.75 -17.17
N THR A 27 1.72 6.65 -18.36
CA THR A 27 2.58 5.53 -18.80
C THR A 27 3.99 6.07 -19.09
N PRO A 28 5.00 5.18 -19.25
CA PRO A 28 6.35 5.62 -19.64
C PRO A 28 6.36 6.40 -20.98
N GLU A 29 5.40 6.15 -21.86
CA GLU A 29 5.35 6.73 -23.20
C GLU A 29 4.51 8.00 -23.28
N ASN A 30 3.46 8.13 -22.45
CA ASN A 30 2.50 9.22 -22.57
C ASN A 30 1.66 9.45 -21.31
N ILE A 31 0.92 10.56 -21.30
CA ILE A 31 -0.13 10.86 -20.33
C ILE A 31 -1.46 10.83 -21.08
N TYR A 32 -2.43 10.08 -20.58
CA TYR A 32 -3.75 9.93 -21.18
C TYR A 32 -4.79 10.58 -20.28
N ALA A 33 -5.43 11.63 -20.76
CA ALA A 33 -6.57 12.24 -20.07
C ALA A 33 -7.83 11.38 -20.29
N ASN A 34 -8.59 11.16 -19.22
CA ASN A 34 -9.91 10.53 -19.30
C ASN A 34 -10.89 11.50 -19.95
N ILE A 35 -11.52 11.09 -21.04
CA ILE A 35 -12.56 11.84 -21.76
C ILE A 35 -13.88 11.06 -21.83
N SER A 36 -13.99 9.94 -21.11
CA SER A 36 -15.21 9.16 -21.01
C SER A 36 -16.26 9.87 -20.14
N LYS A 37 -17.50 9.37 -20.16
CA LYS A 37 -18.64 9.98 -19.44
C LYS A 37 -18.57 9.85 -17.91
N SER A 38 -17.73 8.96 -17.40
CA SER A 38 -17.58 8.65 -15.99
C SER A 38 -16.09 8.68 -15.65
N ASP A 39 -15.77 8.97 -14.41
CA ASP A 39 -14.40 8.99 -13.90
C ASP A 39 -14.20 7.97 -12.76
N HIS A 40 -15.29 7.43 -12.22
CA HIS A 40 -15.23 6.40 -11.20
C HIS A 40 -14.55 5.10 -11.69
N PRO A 41 -13.58 4.50 -10.94
CA PRO A 41 -12.79 3.36 -11.38
C PRO A 41 -13.58 2.16 -11.94
N ASN A 42 -14.67 1.76 -11.27
CA ASN A 42 -15.48 0.61 -11.68
C ASN A 42 -16.24 0.78 -13.01
N ARG A 43 -16.32 2.02 -13.53
CA ARG A 43 -17.03 2.39 -14.76
C ARG A 43 -16.08 2.76 -15.88
N LEU A 44 -14.78 2.74 -15.62
CA LEU A 44 -13.78 3.06 -16.63
C LEU A 44 -13.39 1.84 -17.44
N ASN A 45 -13.13 2.10 -18.72
CA ASN A 45 -12.46 1.18 -19.59
C ASN A 45 -10.96 1.47 -19.54
N TYR A 46 -10.16 0.52 -19.06
CA TYR A 46 -8.71 0.71 -18.88
C TYR A 46 -7.87 0.46 -20.14
N ASP A 47 -8.52 0.20 -21.28
CA ASP A 47 -7.85 0.12 -22.58
C ASP A 47 -7.51 1.52 -23.11
N ILE A 48 -6.29 1.98 -22.82
CA ILE A 48 -5.74 3.28 -23.22
C ILE A 48 -5.66 3.48 -24.75
N SER A 49 -5.80 2.41 -25.55
CA SER A 49 -5.82 2.51 -27.01
C SER A 49 -7.13 3.08 -27.56
N LYS A 50 -8.22 3.06 -26.76
CA LYS A 50 -9.52 3.60 -27.18
C LYS A 50 -9.56 5.11 -27.06
N SER A 51 -9.36 5.77 -28.20
CA SER A 51 -9.43 7.23 -28.34
C SER A 51 -10.77 7.87 -27.98
N ALA A 52 -11.84 7.08 -27.82
CA ALA A 52 -13.14 7.56 -27.34
C ALA A 52 -13.17 7.75 -25.81
N ASP A 53 -12.31 7.03 -25.08
CA ASP A 53 -12.25 7.05 -23.62
C ASP A 53 -10.99 7.79 -23.12
N TRP A 54 -9.91 7.75 -23.90
CA TRP A 54 -8.60 8.27 -23.52
C TRP A 54 -7.99 9.19 -24.58
N ARG A 55 -7.57 10.38 -24.16
CA ARG A 55 -6.89 11.35 -25.03
C ARG A 55 -5.41 11.48 -24.65
N PRO A 56 -4.47 11.14 -25.54
CA PRO A 56 -3.05 11.31 -25.25
C PRO A 56 -2.66 12.80 -25.19
N LEU A 57 -1.74 13.14 -24.29
CA LEU A 57 -1.14 14.46 -24.16
C LEU A 57 -0.16 14.72 -25.30
N PHE A 58 0.74 13.76 -25.54
CA PHE A 58 1.71 13.83 -26.62
C PHE A 58 1.20 13.09 -27.86
N GLY A 59 1.34 13.71 -29.03
CA GLY A 59 0.88 13.14 -30.30
C GLY A 59 1.62 13.77 -31.47
N LYS A 60 1.17 13.52 -32.70
CA LYS A 60 1.84 14.03 -33.91
C LYS A 60 1.98 15.56 -33.93
N GLN A 61 0.99 16.27 -33.41
CA GLN A 61 0.98 17.75 -33.36
C GLN A 61 1.77 18.31 -32.16
N TYR A 62 2.00 17.50 -31.13
CA TYR A 62 2.69 17.88 -29.91
C TYR A 62 3.56 16.70 -29.45
N PRO A 63 4.76 16.50 -30.05
CA PRO A 63 5.60 15.37 -29.75
C PRO A 63 6.11 15.42 -28.31
N SER A 64 6.39 14.25 -27.73
CA SER A 64 6.95 14.17 -26.38
C SER A 64 8.33 14.83 -26.34
N PRO A 65 8.59 15.75 -25.39
CA PRO A 65 9.91 16.33 -25.24
C PRO A 65 10.93 15.26 -24.82
N PRO A 66 12.21 15.40 -25.19
CA PRO A 66 13.28 14.49 -24.76
C PRO A 66 13.61 14.74 -23.29
N ILE A 67 12.70 14.37 -22.39
CA ILE A 67 12.90 14.44 -20.95
C ILE A 67 13.37 13.07 -20.50
N VAL A 68 14.59 13.01 -19.98
CA VAL A 68 15.12 11.81 -19.35
C VAL A 68 14.61 11.80 -17.90
N SER A 69 13.85 10.76 -17.54
CA SER A 69 13.43 10.59 -16.15
C SER A 69 14.66 10.35 -15.27
N ILE A 70 14.70 11.00 -14.10
CA ILE A 70 15.66 10.66 -13.05
C ILE A 70 15.26 9.38 -12.30
N GLN A 71 14.05 8.88 -12.52
CA GLN A 71 13.57 7.65 -11.90
C GLN A 71 14.17 6.44 -12.62
N PRO A 72 14.65 5.43 -11.89
CA PRO A 72 15.15 4.20 -12.50
C PRO A 72 14.01 3.44 -13.19
N GLU A 73 14.34 2.79 -14.31
CA GLU A 73 13.38 1.99 -15.11
C GLU A 73 12.79 0.81 -14.31
N SER A 74 13.57 0.27 -13.38
CA SER A 74 13.13 -0.78 -12.46
C SER A 74 13.37 -0.36 -11.01
N LEU A 75 12.32 -0.48 -10.19
CA LEU A 75 12.44 -0.37 -8.75
C LEU A 75 12.92 -1.72 -8.20
N GLN A 76 14.15 -1.76 -7.69
CA GLN A 76 14.64 -2.92 -6.97
C GLN A 76 14.13 -2.88 -5.54
N TYR A 77 13.06 -3.62 -5.28
CA TYR A 77 12.61 -3.87 -3.92
C TYR A 77 13.49 -4.95 -3.29
N THR A 78 14.23 -4.58 -2.26
CA THR A 78 14.93 -5.57 -1.43
C THR A 78 13.98 -6.15 -0.40
N SER A 79 14.13 -7.44 -0.14
CA SER A 79 13.43 -8.10 0.97
C SER A 79 13.71 -7.35 2.27
N ALA A 80 12.70 -7.25 3.14
CA ALA A 80 12.91 -6.71 4.48
C ALA A 80 14.05 -7.49 5.17
N ASP A 81 14.98 -6.75 5.78
CA ASP A 81 16.07 -7.35 6.54
C ASP A 81 15.49 -8.01 7.80
N PHE A 82 15.45 -9.34 7.77
CA PHE A 82 14.87 -10.16 8.83
C PHE A 82 15.59 -9.97 10.17
N ASP A 83 16.91 -9.77 10.14
CA ASP A 83 17.70 -9.59 11.37
C ASP A 83 17.41 -8.22 11.99
N ASN A 84 17.35 -7.17 11.17
CA ASN A 84 16.94 -5.85 11.64
C ASN A 84 15.48 -5.83 12.14
N ALA A 85 14.56 -6.54 11.47
CA ALA A 85 13.17 -6.66 11.92
C ALA A 85 13.07 -7.37 13.28
N MET A 86 13.82 -8.45 13.47
CA MET A 86 13.88 -9.18 14.74
C MET A 86 14.47 -8.31 15.87
N LYS A 87 15.56 -7.59 15.60
CA LYS A 87 16.15 -6.62 16.55
C LYS A 87 15.18 -5.50 16.91
N LEU A 88 14.42 -4.98 15.94
CA LEU A 88 13.41 -3.97 16.17
C LEU A 88 12.27 -4.52 17.05
N GLN A 89 11.81 -5.74 16.77
CA GLN A 89 10.79 -6.43 17.57
C GLN A 89 11.25 -6.57 19.04
N GLU A 90 12.48 -7.01 19.28
CA GLU A 90 13.04 -7.13 20.64
C GLU A 90 13.12 -5.77 21.36
N LYS A 91 13.56 -4.72 20.66
CA LYS A 91 13.59 -3.36 21.20
C LYS A 91 12.19 -2.87 21.58
N LEU A 92 11.21 -3.10 20.72
CA LEU A 92 9.81 -2.73 20.99
C LEU A 92 9.24 -3.51 22.18
N ASP A 93 9.42 -4.84 22.22
CA ASP A 93 8.95 -5.67 23.33
C ASP A 93 9.57 -5.22 24.66
N LYS A 94 10.87 -4.94 24.69
CA LYS A 94 11.56 -4.39 25.86
C LYS A 94 10.98 -3.03 26.26
N HIS A 95 10.87 -2.09 25.32
CA HIS A 95 10.37 -0.75 25.59
C HIS A 95 8.93 -0.76 26.13
N LEU A 96 8.06 -1.59 25.56
CA LEU A 96 6.67 -1.74 25.99
C LEU A 96 6.58 -2.37 27.38
N ARG A 97 7.35 -3.42 27.66
CA ARG A 97 7.40 -4.05 28.99
C ARG A 97 7.86 -3.08 30.06
N GLU A 98 8.94 -2.36 29.80
CA GLU A 98 9.47 -1.36 30.73
C GLU A 98 8.47 -0.22 30.94
N SER A 99 7.84 0.28 29.88
CA SER A 99 6.80 1.32 29.98
C SER A 99 5.63 0.86 30.83
N PHE A 100 5.17 -0.38 30.64
CA PHE A 100 4.07 -0.95 31.41
C PHE A 100 4.45 -1.19 32.87
N MET A 101 5.66 -1.68 33.15
CA MET A 101 6.19 -1.80 34.51
C MET A 101 6.29 -0.43 35.20
N ARG A 102 6.79 0.59 34.50
CA ARG A 102 6.84 1.97 35.00
C ARG A 102 5.46 2.54 35.29
N TRP A 103 4.44 2.17 34.50
CA TRP A 103 3.07 2.59 34.75
C TRP A 103 2.49 1.91 36.00
N ARG A 104 2.76 0.62 36.20
CA ARG A 104 2.30 -0.18 37.36
C ARG A 104 3.23 -0.08 38.58
N ARG A 105 3.62 1.14 38.97
CA ARG A 105 4.64 1.40 40.01
C ARG A 105 4.47 0.63 41.32
N ARG A 106 3.22 0.40 41.76
CA ARG A 106 2.91 -0.23 43.07
C ARG A 106 2.89 -1.76 43.04
N ASN A 107 2.79 -2.38 41.87
CA ASN A 107 2.58 -3.81 41.74
C ASN A 107 3.61 -4.43 40.81
N ARG A 108 4.29 -5.47 41.28
CA ARG A 108 5.15 -6.26 40.41
C ARG A 108 4.35 -6.79 39.22
N THR A 109 4.83 -6.52 38.02
CA THR A 109 4.19 -7.01 36.80
C THR A 109 4.79 -8.35 36.41
N PHE A 110 3.99 -9.42 36.50
CA PHE A 110 4.37 -10.74 36.02
C PHE A 110 3.92 -10.91 34.57
N PHE A 111 4.88 -11.07 33.67
CA PHE A 111 4.60 -11.41 32.28
C PHE A 111 4.55 -12.93 32.15
N ASN A 112 3.34 -13.50 32.08
CA ASN A 112 3.14 -14.94 32.01
C ASN A 112 3.63 -15.50 30.66
N ARG A 113 4.75 -16.23 30.68
CA ARG A 113 5.38 -16.81 29.48
C ARG A 113 4.48 -17.81 28.75
N HIS A 114 3.71 -18.61 29.48
CA HIS A 114 2.83 -19.62 28.89
C HIS A 114 1.73 -18.96 28.06
N VAL A 115 1.04 -17.96 28.63
CA VAL A 115 0.00 -17.21 27.93
C VAL A 115 0.56 -16.48 26.72
N ILE A 116 1.74 -15.86 26.85
CA ILE A 116 2.41 -15.20 25.72
C ILE A 116 2.65 -16.18 24.56
N GLN A 117 3.14 -17.39 24.84
CA GLN A 117 3.36 -18.40 23.80
C GLN A 117 2.04 -18.88 23.17
N SER A 118 1.00 -19.09 23.97
CA SER A 118 -0.33 -19.44 23.45
C SER A 118 -0.87 -18.36 22.51
N ILE A 119 -0.79 -17.09 22.90
CA ILE A 119 -1.25 -15.96 22.08
C ILE A 119 -0.42 -15.82 20.81
N ARG A 120 0.92 -15.94 20.88
CA ARG A 120 1.79 -15.88 19.70
C ARG A 120 1.41 -16.91 18.63
N LYS A 121 0.99 -18.11 19.03
CA LYS A 121 0.51 -19.15 18.09
C LYS A 121 -0.82 -18.78 17.43
N MET A 122 -1.67 -18.00 18.11
CA MET A 122 -2.97 -17.56 17.59
C MET A 122 -2.86 -16.28 16.75
N LEU A 123 -1.83 -15.46 16.97
CA LEU A 123 -1.65 -14.15 16.37
C LEU A 123 -1.77 -14.15 14.83
N PRO A 124 -1.14 -15.09 14.07
CA PRO A 124 -1.27 -15.09 12.61
C PRO A 124 -2.72 -15.26 12.13
N ARG A 125 -3.52 -16.04 12.87
CA ARG A 125 -4.94 -16.25 12.55
C ARG A 125 -5.75 -14.98 12.79
N LEU A 126 -5.45 -14.25 13.87
CA LEU A 126 -6.10 -12.98 14.20
C LEU A 126 -5.73 -11.88 13.20
N GLU A 127 -4.46 -11.79 12.82
CA GLU A 127 -3.97 -10.84 11.80
C GLU A 127 -4.61 -11.09 10.43
N SER A 128 -4.80 -12.36 10.07
CA SER A 128 -5.48 -12.74 8.83
C SER A 128 -6.98 -12.41 8.86
N ALA A 129 -7.63 -12.53 10.02
CA ALA A 129 -9.04 -12.21 10.18
C ALA A 129 -9.33 -10.70 10.23
N GLY A 130 -8.34 -9.89 10.66
CA GLY A 130 -8.44 -8.43 10.71
C GLY A 130 -8.07 -7.73 9.39
N LYS A 131 -7.43 -8.43 8.45
CA LYS A 131 -7.29 -7.94 7.07
C LYS A 131 -8.65 -8.08 6.40
N VAL A 132 -9.43 -7.00 6.43
CA VAL A 132 -10.62 -6.85 5.59
C VAL A 132 -10.17 -7.11 4.15
N GLN A 133 -10.80 -8.09 3.50
CA GLN A 133 -10.54 -8.45 2.10
C GLN A 133 -10.87 -7.30 1.15
#